data_AF-A0AAV5L9U1-F1
#
_entry.id   AF-A0AAV5L9U1-F1
#
_cell.length_a   1.000
_cell.length_b   1.000
_cell.length_c   1.000
_cell.angle_alpha   90.00
_cell.angle_beta   90.00
_cell.angle_gamma   90.00
#
_symmetry.space_group_name_H-M   'P 1'
#
loop_
_entity.id
_entity.type
_entity.pdbx_description
1 polymer ?
#
loop_
_entity_poly.entity_id
_entity_poly.type
_entity_poly.pdbx_seq_one_letter_code
_entity_poly.pdbx_strand_id
1 'polypeptide(L)'
;MAEISEAPEGNITRKPGTSSEPHELDSDFDLKTMRRTKPGLKRLFLTLSVLFSFLLGFPFLWKSVEIYRSPLPFRDIDLLSCQLQSDPILFPFNFQAVFVGFDSNPDHLHQSIRGEINELTLPNPKCGITDNYTLSVTVESSSACLRNSNAWPSSPCLYQCGAITGVDFDRNDDEAVDELLQSVFGGCSGSGGKMKEYRVVVVVNGENPRAVVGKYRNAWLVVDGSEVEDLAARVAEVFVKVFMNGGKEEGSIRNEFMPVGADGRIVLSFNLLNADPGDWIYDWDFQIIDETLLAPMIEAFGPVANISVESQVLYHTPKASFSHWDQKLKSHVFSTKDLPFFVDFFFTCWICA
;
A
#
# COMPACT_ATOMS: atom_id res chain seq x y z
N MET A 1 -0.02 29.05 -14.65
CA MET A 1 0.47 30.44 -14.76
C MET A 1 1.82 30.46 -14.06
N ALA A 2 2.90 30.37 -14.82
CA ALA A 2 4.25 30.30 -14.27
C ALA A 2 5.02 31.52 -14.78
N GLU A 3 5.45 32.31 -13.82
CA GLU A 3 6.14 33.59 -13.90
C GLU A 3 7.64 33.30 -14.03
N ILE A 4 8.27 33.84 -15.08
CA ILE A 4 9.72 33.72 -15.29
C ILE A 4 10.35 34.94 -14.64
N SER A 5 11.16 34.70 -13.61
CA SER A 5 11.99 35.69 -12.93
C SER A 5 13.38 35.73 -13.57
N GLU A 6 13.82 36.92 -13.98
CA GLU A 6 15.18 37.21 -14.40
C GLU A 6 16.14 37.28 -13.20
N ALA A 7 17.40 36.94 -13.43
CA ALA A 7 18.53 37.21 -12.55
C ALA A 7 19.57 38.09 -13.27
N PRO A 8 20.38 38.88 -12.53
CA PRO A 8 20.83 40.21 -12.94
C PRO A 8 22.23 40.27 -13.54
N GLU A 9 22.45 41.26 -14.41
CA GLU A 9 23.77 41.64 -14.94
C GLU A 9 24.64 42.36 -13.91
N GLY A 10 25.94 42.05 -13.94
CA GLY A 10 26.97 42.63 -13.10
C GLY A 10 27.48 43.99 -13.57
N ASN A 11 27.70 44.87 -12.59
CA ASN A 11 28.30 46.21 -12.68
C ASN A 11 29.76 46.20 -13.21
N ILE A 12 30.09 47.16 -14.09
CA ILE A 12 31.42 47.80 -14.11
C ILE A 12 31.29 49.34 -14.21
N THR A 13 32.17 49.96 -13.44
CA THR A 13 32.22 51.28 -12.82
C THR A 13 32.81 52.41 -13.69
N ARG A 14 32.18 53.62 -13.65
CA ARG A 14 32.69 55.04 -13.62
C ARG A 14 33.92 55.46 -14.49
N LYS A 15 34.06 56.67 -15.10
CA LYS A 15 33.70 58.07 -14.72
C LYS A 15 34.10 59.07 -15.88
N PRO A 16 34.02 60.42 -15.77
CA PRO A 16 33.22 61.28 -16.67
C PRO A 16 34.03 62.34 -17.48
N GLY A 17 33.36 63.05 -18.40
CA GLY A 17 33.91 64.25 -19.03
C GLY A 17 32.87 65.00 -19.87
N THR A 18 32.64 66.26 -19.52
CA THR A 18 31.58 67.18 -19.95
C THR A 18 31.94 67.95 -21.22
N SER A 19 31.03 68.10 -22.20
CA SER A 19 30.75 69.37 -22.91
C SER A 19 29.58 69.27 -23.92
N SER A 20 28.51 70.00 -23.60
CA SER A 20 27.64 70.82 -24.47
C SER A 20 27.08 70.32 -25.82
N GLU A 21 25.74 70.35 -25.85
CA GLU A 21 24.79 70.64 -26.96
C GLU A 21 24.19 69.50 -27.81
N PRO A 22 22.88 69.63 -28.19
CA PRO A 22 22.00 68.50 -28.49
C PRO A 22 22.12 68.08 -29.96
N HIS A 23 22.57 66.86 -30.20
CA HIS A 23 22.47 66.23 -31.51
C HIS A 23 21.15 65.47 -31.63
N GLU A 24 20.31 65.95 -32.54
CA GLU A 24 19.12 65.29 -33.04
C GLU A 24 19.43 63.85 -33.49
N LEU A 25 18.57 62.93 -33.08
CA LEU A 25 18.49 61.55 -33.56
C LEU A 25 18.01 61.55 -35.02
N ASP A 26 18.93 61.77 -35.96
CA ASP A 26 18.67 61.40 -37.35
C ASP A 26 18.85 59.89 -37.50
N SER A 27 17.70 59.24 -37.66
CA SER A 27 17.56 57.83 -37.97
C SER A 27 18.33 57.49 -39.26
N ASP A 28 19.31 56.60 -39.13
CA ASP A 28 20.09 56.04 -40.23
C ASP A 28 19.20 55.12 -41.10
N PHE A 29 18.37 55.73 -41.94
CA PHE A 29 17.63 55.06 -43.01
C PHE A 29 18.08 55.64 -44.35
N ASP A 30 19.02 54.97 -45.00
CA ASP A 30 19.49 55.35 -46.34
C ASP A 30 18.36 55.18 -47.39
N LEU A 31 17.70 56.30 -47.69
CA LEU A 31 16.61 56.43 -48.66
C LEU A 31 16.96 55.96 -50.09
N LYS A 32 18.24 55.78 -50.42
CA LYS A 32 18.68 55.27 -51.74
C LYS A 32 18.65 53.74 -51.85
N THR A 33 18.67 52.99 -50.75
CA THR A 33 18.67 51.51 -50.78
C THR A 33 17.29 50.90 -50.53
N MET A 34 16.29 51.69 -50.12
CA MET A 34 14.92 51.19 -49.94
C MET A 34 14.23 50.85 -51.27
N ARG A 35 13.84 49.57 -51.42
CA ARG A 35 13.00 49.09 -52.54
C ARG A 35 11.68 49.87 -52.60
N ARG A 36 11.49 50.67 -53.65
CA ARG A 36 10.26 51.43 -53.93
C ARG A 36 9.11 50.64 -54.57
N THR A 37 9.27 49.32 -54.79
CA THR A 37 8.24 48.49 -55.41
C THR A 37 7.35 47.86 -54.33
N LYS A 38 6.04 48.11 -54.40
CA LYS A 38 5.03 47.49 -53.52
C LYS A 38 5.21 45.96 -53.53
N PRO A 39 5.13 45.27 -52.39
CA PRO A 39 5.22 43.82 -52.36
C PRO A 39 4.15 43.23 -53.29
N GLY A 40 4.58 42.45 -54.28
CA GLY A 40 3.68 41.96 -55.32
C GLY A 40 2.59 41.06 -54.74
N LEU A 41 1.35 41.19 -55.24
CA LEU A 41 0.18 40.40 -54.83
C LEU A 41 0.46 38.89 -54.76
N LYS A 42 1.38 38.39 -55.59
CA LYS A 42 1.79 36.97 -55.62
C LYS A 42 2.31 36.48 -54.25
N ARG A 43 3.04 37.33 -53.52
CA ARG A 43 3.56 36.98 -52.19
C ARG A 43 2.45 36.97 -51.14
N LEU A 44 1.51 37.91 -51.22
CA LEU A 44 0.33 37.96 -50.36
C LEU A 44 -0.54 36.71 -50.55
N PHE A 45 -0.76 36.30 -51.81
CA PHE A 45 -1.55 35.12 -52.13
C PHE A 45 -0.89 33.82 -51.62
N LEU A 46 0.45 33.73 -51.73
CA LEU A 46 1.21 32.61 -51.19
C LEU A 46 1.10 32.55 -49.65
N THR A 47 1.25 33.68 -48.96
CA THR A 47 1.13 33.73 -47.48
C THR A 47 -0.28 33.42 -47.01
N LEU A 48 -1.31 33.90 -47.72
CA LEU A 48 -2.70 33.63 -47.41
C LEU A 48 -3.06 32.15 -47.64
N SER A 49 -2.53 31.56 -48.72
CA SER A 49 -2.71 30.14 -49.02
C SER A 49 -2.12 29.25 -47.94
N VAL A 50 -0.89 29.54 -47.47
CA VAL A 50 -0.25 28.77 -46.40
C VAL A 50 -1.04 28.90 -45.10
N LEU A 51 -1.48 30.11 -44.75
CA LEU A 51 -2.31 30.34 -43.55
C LEU A 51 -3.63 29.56 -43.61
N PHE A 52 -4.28 29.52 -44.77
CA PHE A 52 -5.53 28.80 -44.96
C PHE A 52 -5.35 27.28 -44.82
N SER A 53 -4.22 26.73 -45.28
CA SER A 53 -3.88 25.32 -45.04
C SER A 53 -3.72 24.98 -43.56
N PHE A 54 -3.13 25.87 -42.76
CA PHE A 54 -3.06 25.69 -41.29
C PHE A 54 -4.44 25.76 -40.63
N LEU A 55 -5.29 26.71 -41.04
CA LEU A 55 -6.65 26.86 -40.51
C LEU A 55 -7.54 25.64 -40.83
N LEU A 56 -7.40 25.06 -42.02
CA LEU A 56 -8.09 23.82 -42.41
C LEU A 56 -7.55 22.58 -41.67
N GLY A 57 -6.24 22.53 -41.41
CA GLY A 57 -5.61 21.41 -40.68
C GLY A 57 -5.80 21.45 -39.17
N PHE A 58 -6.04 22.63 -38.59
CA PHE A 58 -6.24 22.83 -37.16
C PHE A 58 -7.36 21.97 -36.53
N PRO A 59 -8.58 21.89 -37.09
CA PRO A 59 -9.63 21.04 -36.53
C PRO A 59 -9.27 19.55 -36.58
N PHE A 60 -8.50 19.11 -37.57
CA PHE A 60 -8.02 17.73 -37.66
C PHE A 60 -6.96 17.44 -36.58
N LEU A 61 -5.99 18.35 -36.42
CA LEU A 61 -4.97 18.25 -35.38
C LEU A 61 -5.59 18.29 -33.98
N TRP A 62 -6.57 19.16 -33.75
CA TRP A 62 -7.30 19.24 -32.49
C TRP A 62 -8.01 17.93 -32.18
N LYS A 63 -8.62 17.30 -33.19
CA LYS A 63 -9.31 16.02 -33.01
C LYS A 63 -8.34 14.86 -32.80
N SER A 64 -7.16 14.89 -33.41
CA SER A 64 -6.14 13.83 -33.26
C SER A 64 -5.39 13.90 -31.93
N VAL A 65 -5.29 15.08 -31.30
CA VAL A 65 -4.66 15.26 -29.98
C VAL A 65 -5.65 15.20 -28.82
N GLU A 66 -6.93 14.93 -29.09
CA GLU A 66 -7.92 14.69 -28.06
C GLU A 66 -7.61 13.36 -27.37
N ILE A 67 -6.92 13.44 -26.22
CA ILE A 67 -6.66 12.29 -25.37
C ILE A 67 -8.01 11.87 -24.77
N TYR A 68 -8.63 10.84 -25.35
CA TYR A 68 -9.80 10.21 -24.76
C TYR A 68 -9.36 9.49 -23.48
N ARG A 69 -9.62 10.11 -22.34
CA ARG A 69 -9.57 9.43 -21.04
C ARG A 69 -10.92 8.80 -20.82
N SER A 70 -10.93 7.49 -20.56
CA SER A 70 -12.14 6.82 -20.08
C SER A 70 -12.68 7.62 -18.89
N PRO A 71 -13.95 8.08 -18.93
CA PRO A 71 -14.52 8.80 -17.80
C PRO A 71 -14.44 7.87 -16.58
N LEU A 72 -13.83 8.35 -15.51
CA LEU A 72 -13.85 7.65 -14.23
C LEU A 72 -15.32 7.42 -13.85
N PRO A 73 -15.72 6.20 -13.49
CA PRO A 73 -17.11 5.88 -13.21
C PRO A 73 -17.49 6.38 -11.80
N PHE A 74 -17.51 7.70 -11.60
CA PHE A 74 -17.79 8.34 -10.32
C PHE A 74 -19.13 7.88 -9.74
N ARG A 75 -20.15 7.71 -10.59
CA ARG A 75 -21.46 7.20 -10.16
C ARG A 75 -21.37 5.77 -9.64
N ASP A 76 -20.59 4.90 -10.28
CA ASP A 76 -20.45 3.52 -9.82
C ASP A 76 -19.61 3.44 -8.55
N ILE A 77 -18.61 4.34 -8.40
CA ILE A 77 -17.82 4.49 -7.17
C ILE A 77 -18.71 4.99 -6.02
N ASP A 78 -19.53 6.02 -6.26
CA ASP A 78 -20.44 6.57 -5.27
C ASP A 78 -21.52 5.54 -4.89
N LEU A 79 -22.07 4.82 -5.88
CA LEU A 79 -23.02 3.72 -5.67
C LEU A 79 -22.39 2.58 -4.88
N LEU A 80 -21.15 2.18 -5.20
CA LEU A 80 -20.41 1.17 -4.44
C LEU A 80 -20.13 1.66 -3.02
N SER A 81 -19.75 2.91 -2.83
CA SER A 81 -19.55 3.50 -1.50
C SER A 81 -20.85 3.53 -0.69
N CYS A 82 -21.97 3.90 -1.31
CA CYS A 82 -23.29 3.87 -0.67
C CYS A 82 -23.71 2.43 -0.36
N GLN A 83 -23.44 1.50 -1.28
CA GLN A 83 -23.72 0.08 -1.12
C GLN A 83 -22.90 -0.51 0.01
N LEU A 84 -21.60 -0.19 0.11
CA LEU A 84 -20.71 -0.61 1.20
C LEU A 84 -21.11 0.01 2.55
N GLN A 85 -21.69 1.21 2.55
CA GLN A 85 -22.25 1.82 3.75
C GLN A 85 -23.57 1.16 4.17
N SER A 86 -24.38 0.69 3.22
CA SER A 86 -25.67 0.05 3.47
C SER A 86 -25.61 -1.47 3.71
N ASP A 87 -24.66 -2.14 3.07
CA ASP A 87 -24.40 -3.58 3.09
C ASP A 87 -22.88 -3.78 3.15
N PRO A 88 -22.29 -3.71 4.36
CA PRO A 88 -20.86 -3.87 4.53
C PRO A 88 -20.45 -5.26 4.04
N ILE A 89 -19.30 -5.36 3.36
CA ILE A 89 -18.78 -6.68 2.96
C ILE A 89 -18.57 -7.52 4.22
N LEU A 90 -19.42 -8.53 4.37
CA LEU A 90 -19.36 -9.49 5.46
C LEU A 90 -18.36 -10.57 5.07
N PHE A 91 -17.16 -10.50 5.64
CA PHE A 91 -16.27 -11.64 5.61
C PHE A 91 -16.69 -12.58 6.74
N PRO A 92 -17.17 -13.80 6.45
CA PRO A 92 -17.50 -14.75 7.51
C PRO A 92 -16.21 -15.11 8.26
N PHE A 93 -16.10 -14.63 9.50
CA PHE A 93 -14.96 -14.89 10.37
C PHE A 93 -15.33 -15.97 11.38
N ASN A 94 -14.58 -17.06 11.37
CA ASN A 94 -14.64 -18.05 12.43
C ASN A 94 -13.55 -17.74 13.44
N PHE A 95 -13.96 -17.45 14.66
CA PHE A 95 -13.06 -17.21 15.77
C PHE A 95 -13.20 -18.33 16.81
N GLN A 96 -12.08 -18.95 17.16
CA GLN A 96 -12.03 -20.01 18.16
C GLN A 96 -11.09 -19.61 19.30
N ALA A 97 -11.63 -19.57 20.51
CA ALA A 97 -10.86 -19.39 21.73
C ALA A 97 -10.74 -20.73 22.46
N VAL A 98 -9.51 -21.16 22.77
CA VAL A 98 -9.23 -22.41 23.49
C VAL A 98 -8.51 -22.07 24.79
N PHE A 99 -9.09 -22.42 25.93
CA PHE A 99 -8.49 -22.20 27.25
C PHE A 99 -7.94 -23.53 27.77
N VAL A 100 -6.66 -23.58 28.10
CA VAL A 100 -5.94 -24.77 28.58
C VAL A 100 -5.50 -24.54 30.02
N GLY A 101 -5.78 -25.50 30.90
CA GLY A 101 -5.44 -25.43 32.32
C GLY A 101 -6.37 -24.53 33.14
N PHE A 102 -7.58 -24.25 32.62
CA PHE A 102 -8.56 -23.37 33.24
C PHE A 102 -9.86 -24.10 33.52
N ASP A 103 -10.48 -23.83 34.67
CA ASP A 103 -11.76 -24.41 35.05
C ASP A 103 -12.81 -23.30 35.12
N SER A 104 -13.64 -23.19 34.09
CA SER A 104 -14.70 -22.18 33.99
C SER A 104 -15.78 -22.60 32.99
N ASN A 105 -16.95 -21.99 33.11
CA ASN A 105 -18.06 -22.26 32.20
C ASN A 105 -17.78 -21.65 30.82
N PRO A 106 -17.73 -22.45 29.73
CA PRO A 106 -17.47 -21.95 28.38
C PRO A 106 -18.56 -21.01 27.86
N ASP A 107 -19.81 -21.15 28.33
CA ASP A 107 -20.90 -20.24 27.93
C ASP A 107 -20.74 -18.85 28.56
N HIS A 108 -20.21 -18.77 29.79
CA HIS A 108 -19.89 -17.49 30.45
C HIS A 108 -18.75 -16.78 29.72
N LEU A 109 -17.65 -17.49 29.45
CA LEU A 109 -16.53 -16.98 28.65
C LEU A 109 -16.97 -16.51 27.26
N HIS A 110 -17.85 -17.27 26.59
CA HIS A 110 -18.41 -16.87 25.30
C HIS A 110 -19.16 -15.54 25.38
N GLN A 111 -19.97 -15.32 26.43
CA GLN A 111 -20.70 -14.07 26.62
C GLN A 111 -19.75 -12.92 26.96
N SER A 112 -18.78 -13.12 27.86
CA SER A 112 -17.82 -12.09 28.25
C SER A 112 -16.95 -11.65 27.07
N ILE A 113 -16.37 -12.59 26.30
CA ILE A 113 -15.55 -12.28 25.12
C ILE A 113 -16.39 -11.52 24.08
N ARG A 114 -17.63 -11.93 23.85
CA ARG A 114 -18.53 -11.23 22.92
C ARG A 114 -18.86 -9.81 23.39
N GLY A 115 -19.07 -9.61 24.70
CA GLY A 115 -19.29 -8.30 25.29
C GLY A 115 -18.12 -7.36 25.02
N GLU A 116 -16.90 -7.81 25.33
CA GLU A 116 -15.65 -7.06 25.12
C GLU A 116 -15.38 -6.76 23.64
N ILE A 117 -15.63 -7.70 22.73
CA ILE A 117 -15.50 -7.45 21.28
C ILE A 117 -16.44 -6.34 20.84
N ASN A 118 -17.69 -6.35 21.32
CA ASN A 118 -18.66 -5.33 21.00
C ASN A 118 -18.24 -3.95 21.56
N GLU A 119 -17.69 -3.91 22.78
CA GLU A 119 -17.16 -2.69 23.37
C GLU A 119 -15.99 -2.10 22.56
N LEU A 120 -15.04 -2.93 22.14
CA LEU A 120 -13.89 -2.50 21.35
C LEU A 120 -14.23 -2.09 19.91
N THR A 121 -15.40 -2.49 19.39
CA THR A 121 -15.83 -2.19 18.01
C THR A 121 -16.82 -1.02 17.92
N LEU A 122 -17.48 -0.64 19.02
CA LEU A 122 -18.40 0.51 19.12
C LEU A 122 -17.79 1.87 18.70
N PRO A 123 -16.52 2.23 18.99
CA PRO A 123 -16.00 3.57 18.72
C PRO A 123 -15.75 3.86 17.23
N ASN A 124 -15.52 2.82 16.42
CA ASN A 124 -15.13 2.94 15.02
C ASN A 124 -15.65 1.71 14.26
N PRO A 125 -16.89 1.74 13.71
CA PRO A 125 -17.37 0.72 12.78
C PRO A 125 -16.61 0.86 11.46
N LYS A 126 -15.32 0.50 11.45
CA LYS A 126 -14.55 0.35 10.22
C LYS A 126 -15.21 -0.74 9.40
N CYS A 127 -15.32 -0.49 8.09
CA CYS A 127 -15.97 -1.36 7.12
C CYS A 127 -15.70 -2.85 7.39
N GLY A 128 -16.75 -3.62 7.67
CA GLY A 128 -16.71 -5.09 7.62
C GLY A 128 -17.20 -5.85 8.85
N ILE A 129 -17.54 -5.21 9.97
CA ILE A 129 -18.05 -5.91 11.16
C ILE A 129 -19.46 -5.43 11.50
N THR A 130 -20.44 -6.12 10.93
CA THR A 130 -21.80 -6.18 11.48
C THR A 130 -22.12 -7.65 11.69
N ASP A 131 -22.11 -8.09 12.96
CA ASP A 131 -22.69 -9.33 13.51
C ASP A 131 -22.36 -10.70 12.88
N ASN A 132 -21.55 -10.76 11.81
CA ASN A 132 -21.35 -12.00 11.05
C ASN A 132 -20.02 -12.71 11.35
N TYR A 133 -19.63 -12.73 12.63
CA TYR A 133 -18.55 -13.60 13.12
C TYR A 133 -19.12 -14.72 13.99
N THR A 134 -18.55 -15.91 13.85
CA THR A 134 -18.86 -17.03 14.74
C THR A 134 -17.78 -17.12 15.81
N LEU A 135 -18.20 -17.24 17.08
CA LEU A 135 -17.29 -17.42 18.22
C LEU A 135 -17.56 -18.79 18.83
N SER A 136 -16.53 -19.65 18.82
CA SER A 136 -16.52 -20.92 19.55
C SER A 136 -15.53 -20.84 20.71
N VAL A 137 -15.95 -21.33 21.88
CA VAL A 137 -15.11 -21.34 23.08
C VAL A 137 -14.99 -22.78 23.56
N THR A 138 -13.75 -23.24 23.72
CA THR A 138 -13.43 -24.54 24.31
C THR A 138 -12.59 -24.31 25.57
N VAL A 139 -12.97 -24.94 26.67
CA VAL A 139 -12.26 -24.89 27.94
C VAL A 139 -11.81 -26.30 28.29
N GLU A 140 -10.51 -26.46 28.50
CA GLU A 140 -9.85 -27.70 28.83
C GLU A 140 -9.17 -27.59 30.19
N SER A 141 -9.65 -28.40 31.14
CA SER A 141 -9.04 -28.64 32.44
C SER A 141 -8.51 -30.07 32.50
N SER A 142 -7.71 -30.38 33.53
CA SER A 142 -7.10 -31.72 33.71
C SER A 142 -8.12 -32.88 33.77
N SER A 143 -9.39 -32.59 34.01
CA SER A 143 -10.46 -33.59 34.17
C SER A 143 -11.63 -33.43 33.20
N ALA A 144 -11.77 -32.29 32.53
CA ALA A 144 -12.92 -32.01 31.68
C ALA A 144 -12.54 -31.14 30.48
N CYS A 145 -13.15 -31.43 29.33
CA CYS A 145 -13.09 -30.57 28.17
C CYS A 145 -14.52 -30.19 27.78
N LEU A 146 -14.85 -28.92 27.97
CA LEU A 146 -16.18 -28.38 27.80
C LEU A 146 -16.20 -27.38 26.65
N ARG A 147 -17.33 -27.33 25.95
CA ARG A 147 -17.56 -26.40 24.84
C ARG A 147 -18.81 -25.59 25.10
N ASN A 148 -18.86 -24.40 24.53
CA ASN A 148 -20.08 -23.59 24.57
C ASN A 148 -21.22 -24.30 23.83
N SER A 149 -22.43 -24.17 24.36
CA SER A 149 -23.65 -24.83 23.86
C SER A 149 -24.01 -24.47 22.41
N ASN A 150 -23.60 -23.28 21.95
CA ASN A 150 -23.82 -22.78 20.59
C ASN A 150 -22.67 -23.11 19.61
N ALA A 151 -21.71 -23.95 20.01
CA ALA A 151 -20.66 -24.42 19.11
C ALA A 151 -21.27 -25.25 17.97
N TRP A 152 -20.92 -24.92 16.72
CA TRP A 152 -21.42 -25.64 15.55
C TRP A 152 -21.02 -27.13 15.63
N PRO A 153 -21.96 -28.10 15.55
CA PRO A 153 -21.67 -29.53 15.75
C PRO A 153 -20.83 -30.20 14.65
N SER A 154 -20.47 -29.50 13.58
CA SER A 154 -19.99 -30.12 12.35
C SER A 154 -18.95 -29.29 11.60
N SER A 155 -18.05 -28.62 12.31
CA SER A 155 -16.83 -28.10 11.69
C SER A 155 -15.75 -29.20 11.77
N PRO A 156 -15.14 -29.61 10.65
CA PRO A 156 -14.01 -30.55 10.68
C PRO A 156 -12.76 -29.98 11.37
N CYS A 157 -12.85 -28.75 11.89
CA CYS A 157 -11.77 -27.91 12.38
C CYS A 157 -11.91 -27.54 13.86
N LEU A 158 -12.80 -28.23 14.55
CA LEU A 158 -12.99 -28.13 15.98
C LEU A 158 -11.78 -28.73 16.70
N TYR A 159 -11.19 -27.95 17.62
CA TYR A 159 -10.14 -28.40 18.53
C TYR A 159 -10.47 -29.76 19.16
N GLN A 160 -9.51 -30.68 19.15
CA GLN A 160 -9.63 -31.96 19.83
C GLN A 160 -8.96 -31.87 21.19
N CYS A 161 -9.71 -32.14 22.25
CA CYS A 161 -9.21 -32.08 23.62
C CYS A 161 -8.02 -33.04 23.81
N GLY A 162 -7.02 -32.59 24.57
CA GLY A 162 -5.79 -33.31 24.84
C GLY A 162 -4.74 -33.20 23.74
N ALA A 163 -5.00 -32.44 22.67
CA ALA A 163 -4.03 -32.25 21.59
C ALA A 163 -2.91 -31.27 21.98
N ILE A 164 -3.14 -30.38 22.94
CA ILE A 164 -2.15 -29.41 23.42
C ILE A 164 -2.13 -29.39 24.94
N THR A 165 -0.95 -29.26 25.52
CA THR A 165 -0.73 -29.15 26.97
C THR A 165 0.01 -27.87 27.33
N GLY A 166 -0.10 -27.41 28.58
CA GLY A 166 0.61 -26.21 29.03
C GLY A 166 2.14 -26.26 28.85
N VAL A 167 2.73 -27.47 28.90
CA VAL A 167 4.17 -27.71 28.70
C VAL A 167 4.62 -27.40 27.27
N ASP A 168 3.72 -27.52 26.29
CA ASP A 168 4.04 -27.24 24.89
C ASP A 168 4.34 -25.75 24.66
N PHE A 169 3.82 -24.88 25.52
CA PHE A 169 3.98 -23.43 25.45
C PHE A 169 5.07 -22.85 26.36
N ASP A 170 5.72 -23.69 27.17
CA ASP A 170 6.86 -23.31 28.02
C ASP A 170 8.20 -23.33 27.26
N ARG A 171 8.17 -23.77 26.00
CA ARG A 171 9.34 -23.73 25.12
C ARG A 171 9.67 -22.29 24.75
N ASN A 172 10.94 -21.91 24.83
CA ASN A 172 11.43 -20.61 24.36
C ASN A 172 11.59 -20.56 22.82
N ASP A 173 10.80 -21.35 22.10
CA ASP A 173 10.82 -21.54 20.65
C ASP A 173 9.40 -21.38 20.11
N ASP A 174 9.05 -20.13 19.80
CA ASP A 174 7.72 -19.74 19.34
C ASP A 174 7.39 -20.30 17.95
N GLU A 175 8.41 -20.56 17.12
CA GLU A 175 8.24 -21.16 15.79
C GLU A 175 7.77 -22.61 15.91
N ALA A 176 8.37 -23.37 16.83
CA ALA A 176 7.96 -24.75 17.11
C ALA A 176 6.53 -24.82 17.67
N VAL A 177 6.11 -23.84 18.47
CA VAL A 177 4.74 -23.75 18.99
C VAL A 177 3.76 -23.48 17.85
N ASP A 178 4.06 -22.54 16.95
CA ASP A 178 3.17 -22.22 15.84
C ASP A 178 3.03 -23.39 14.85
N GLU A 179 4.11 -24.12 14.58
CA GLU A 179 4.07 -25.37 13.80
C GLU A 179 3.25 -26.47 14.48
N LEU A 180 3.34 -26.59 15.82
CA LEU A 180 2.50 -27.52 16.59
C LEU A 180 1.02 -27.14 16.43
N LEU A 181 0.66 -25.87 16.62
CA LEU A 181 -0.71 -25.40 16.43
C LEU A 181 -1.19 -25.65 15.00
N GLN A 182 -0.32 -25.44 14.00
CA GLN A 182 -0.64 -25.78 12.62
C GLN A 182 -0.83 -27.29 12.40
N SER A 183 -0.12 -28.16 13.12
CA SER A 183 -0.36 -29.60 13.03
C SER A 183 -1.70 -30.00 13.65
N VAL A 184 -2.09 -29.38 14.77
CA VAL A 184 -3.34 -29.65 15.48
C VAL A 184 -4.54 -29.12 14.69
N PHE A 185 -4.40 -27.95 14.07
CA PHE A 185 -5.50 -27.25 13.41
C PHE A 185 -5.44 -27.24 11.87
N GLY A 186 -4.34 -27.67 11.25
CA GLY A 186 -4.11 -27.57 9.81
C GLY A 186 -4.73 -28.69 8.98
N GLY A 187 -5.19 -29.78 9.63
CA GLY A 187 -5.80 -30.93 8.98
C GLY A 187 -7.16 -30.67 8.31
N CYS A 188 -7.79 -29.53 8.54
CA CYS A 188 -9.17 -29.26 8.08
C CYS A 188 -9.28 -28.57 6.71
N SER A 189 -8.29 -28.75 5.83
CA SER A 189 -8.44 -28.37 4.42
C SER A 189 -9.39 -29.34 3.69
N GLY A 190 -10.69 -29.20 3.93
CA GLY A 190 -11.74 -29.86 3.16
C GLY A 190 -11.88 -29.28 1.74
N SER A 191 -12.36 -30.12 0.82
CA SER A 191 -12.38 -30.01 -0.65
C SER A 191 -13.15 -28.82 -1.30
N GLY A 192 -13.28 -27.65 -0.67
CA GLY A 192 -13.94 -26.51 -1.31
C GLY A 192 -13.79 -25.22 -0.54
N GLY A 193 -12.84 -24.37 -0.98
CA GLY A 193 -12.72 -22.99 -0.51
C GLY A 193 -12.26 -22.85 0.94
N LYS A 194 -11.04 -22.33 1.14
CA LYS A 194 -10.41 -22.10 2.45
C LYS A 194 -11.25 -21.15 3.32
N MET A 195 -12.12 -21.67 4.20
CA MET A 195 -12.64 -20.88 5.31
C MET A 195 -11.49 -20.70 6.31
N LYS A 196 -10.90 -19.52 6.33
CA LYS A 196 -9.72 -19.20 7.13
C LYS A 196 -10.18 -18.81 8.55
N GLU A 197 -9.93 -19.68 9.52
CA GLU A 197 -10.31 -19.45 10.92
C GLU A 197 -9.19 -18.74 11.69
N TYR A 198 -9.55 -17.87 12.64
CA TYR A 198 -8.63 -17.24 13.59
C TYR A 198 -8.73 -17.95 14.92
N ARG A 199 -7.58 -18.18 15.57
CA ARG A 199 -7.52 -18.94 16.83
C ARG A 199 -6.71 -18.22 17.86
N VAL A 200 -7.21 -18.21 19.11
CA VAL A 200 -6.45 -17.78 20.28
C VAL A 200 -6.44 -18.92 21.28
N VAL A 201 -5.24 -19.39 21.64
CA VAL A 201 -5.04 -20.38 22.71
C VAL A 201 -4.59 -19.66 23.97
N VAL A 202 -5.29 -19.84 25.07
CA VAL A 202 -4.99 -19.24 26.37
C VAL A 202 -4.52 -20.34 27.30
N VAL A 203 -3.28 -20.26 27.75
CA VAL A 203 -2.65 -21.20 28.67
C VAL A 203 -2.59 -20.54 30.04
N VAL A 204 -3.41 -21.03 30.97
CA VAL A 204 -3.50 -20.48 32.32
C VAL A 204 -2.52 -21.22 33.24
N ASN A 205 -1.86 -20.46 34.13
CA ASN A 205 -0.80 -20.92 35.03
C ASN A 205 0.51 -21.32 34.33
N GLY A 206 0.87 -20.64 33.24
CA GLY A 206 2.19 -20.83 32.63
C GLY A 206 3.28 -20.04 33.35
N GLU A 207 4.51 -20.56 33.37
CA GLU A 207 5.63 -20.01 34.16
C GLU A 207 6.13 -18.63 33.65
N ASN A 208 5.74 -18.22 32.43
CA ASN A 208 6.16 -16.96 31.81
C ASN A 208 5.01 -16.28 31.05
N PRO A 209 4.42 -15.19 31.57
CA PRO A 209 3.30 -14.53 30.91
C PRO A 209 3.75 -13.84 29.62
N ARG A 210 3.14 -14.19 28.49
CA ARG A 210 3.48 -13.62 27.17
C ARG A 210 2.32 -13.78 26.18
N ALA A 211 2.31 -12.93 25.15
CA ALA A 211 1.37 -12.98 24.06
C ALA A 211 2.14 -13.08 22.74
N VAL A 212 1.80 -14.06 21.90
CA VAL A 212 2.49 -14.28 20.62
C VAL A 212 1.46 -14.51 19.52
N VAL A 213 1.75 -13.99 18.33
CA VAL A 213 0.92 -14.11 17.14
C VAL A 213 1.73 -14.88 16.10
N GLY A 214 1.25 -16.07 15.74
CA GLY A 214 1.86 -16.98 14.79
C GLY A 214 1.52 -16.65 13.33
N LYS A 215 2.25 -17.29 12.41
CA LYS A 215 2.10 -17.11 10.95
C LYS A 215 0.81 -17.71 10.40
N TYR A 216 0.23 -18.71 11.10
CA TYR A 216 -0.93 -19.45 10.65
C TYR A 216 -2.28 -18.94 11.18
N ARG A 217 -2.38 -17.64 11.52
CA ARG A 217 -3.59 -17.02 12.13
C ARG A 217 -3.97 -17.61 13.49
N ASN A 218 -2.98 -18.22 14.13
CA ASN A 218 -3.05 -18.65 15.51
C ASN A 218 -2.35 -17.59 16.37
N ALA A 219 -2.86 -17.35 17.56
CA ALA A 219 -2.16 -16.61 18.60
C ALA A 219 -2.25 -17.42 19.89
N TRP A 220 -1.29 -17.22 20.78
CA TRP A 220 -1.35 -17.81 22.10
C TRP A 220 -0.96 -16.83 23.19
N LEU A 221 -1.63 -16.99 24.32
CA LEU A 221 -1.49 -16.18 25.52
C LEU A 221 -1.08 -17.13 26.64
N VAL A 222 0.11 -16.96 27.18
CA VAL A 222 0.51 -17.58 28.43
C VAL A 222 0.26 -16.56 29.52
N VAL A 223 -0.50 -16.93 30.55
CA VAL A 223 -0.94 -16.00 31.60
C VAL A 223 -0.82 -16.67 32.96
N ASP A 224 -0.42 -15.89 33.96
CA ASP A 224 -0.49 -16.28 35.37
C ASP A 224 -1.91 -16.00 35.86
N GLY A 225 -2.49 -16.94 36.62
CA GLY A 225 -3.93 -17.07 36.86
C GLY A 225 -4.68 -15.74 37.05
N SER A 226 -5.53 -15.38 36.09
CA SER A 226 -6.34 -14.16 36.10
C SER A 226 -7.84 -14.48 36.11
N GLU A 227 -8.65 -13.48 36.46
CA GLU A 227 -10.11 -13.59 36.45
C GLU A 227 -10.65 -13.83 35.02
N VAL A 228 -11.87 -14.37 34.94
CA VAL A 228 -12.52 -14.73 33.67
C VAL A 228 -12.66 -13.50 32.76
N GLU A 229 -12.96 -12.35 33.37
CA GLU A 229 -13.16 -11.06 32.75
C GLU A 229 -11.85 -10.55 32.12
N ASP A 230 -10.74 -10.61 32.85
CA ASP A 230 -9.42 -10.22 32.36
C ASP A 230 -8.97 -11.07 31.17
N LEU A 231 -9.20 -12.39 31.24
CA LEU A 231 -8.91 -13.30 30.15
C LEU A 231 -9.76 -13.00 28.92
N ALA A 232 -11.05 -12.75 29.12
CA ALA A 232 -11.97 -12.40 28.06
C ALA A 232 -11.56 -11.11 27.35
N ALA A 233 -11.19 -10.08 28.12
CA ALA A 233 -10.71 -8.80 27.60
C ALA A 233 -9.43 -8.97 26.76
N ARG A 234 -8.44 -9.74 27.23
CA ARG A 234 -7.21 -10.01 26.47
C ARG A 234 -7.47 -10.75 25.16
N VAL A 235 -8.36 -11.74 25.17
CA VAL A 235 -8.73 -12.50 23.96
C VAL A 235 -9.46 -11.58 22.96
N ALA A 236 -10.38 -10.75 23.44
CA ALA A 236 -11.09 -9.77 22.61
C ALA A 236 -10.14 -8.72 22.02
N GLU A 237 -9.15 -8.26 22.80
CA GLU A 237 -8.13 -7.32 22.34
C GLU A 237 -7.29 -7.91 21.20
N VAL A 238 -6.79 -9.15 21.35
CA VAL A 238 -6.05 -9.83 20.28
C VAL A 238 -6.91 -9.95 19.03
N PHE A 239 -8.17 -10.36 19.17
CA PHE A 239 -9.07 -10.48 18.04
C PHE A 239 -9.28 -9.14 17.31
N VAL A 240 -9.68 -8.09 18.03
CA VAL A 240 -10.03 -6.80 17.42
C VAL A 240 -8.79 -6.01 17.00
N LYS A 241 -7.80 -5.85 17.87
CA LYS A 241 -6.62 -5.02 17.56
C LYS A 241 -5.65 -5.71 16.63
N VAL A 242 -5.41 -7.01 16.81
CA VAL A 242 -4.42 -7.73 15.99
C VAL A 242 -5.05 -8.33 14.74
N PHE A 243 -6.01 -9.25 14.88
CA PHE A 243 -6.53 -9.97 13.72
C PHE A 243 -7.43 -9.12 12.82
N MET A 244 -8.18 -8.18 13.38
CA MET A 244 -9.07 -7.32 12.59
C MET A 244 -8.38 -6.03 12.14
N ASN A 245 -7.69 -5.34 13.04
CA ASN A 245 -7.05 -4.07 12.73
C ASN A 245 -5.58 -4.21 12.28
N GLY A 246 -5.05 -5.44 12.17
CA GLY A 246 -3.68 -5.69 11.70
C GLY A 246 -2.60 -5.19 12.66
N GLY A 247 -2.92 -5.08 13.96
CA GLY A 247 -1.99 -4.53 14.98
C GLY A 247 -1.80 -3.02 14.89
N LYS A 248 -2.63 -2.30 14.11
CA LYS A 248 -2.50 -0.85 13.95
C LYS A 248 -3.02 -0.13 15.19
N GLU A 249 -2.11 0.44 15.98
CA GLU A 249 -2.48 1.43 17.00
C GLU A 249 -3.04 2.69 16.33
N GLU A 250 -4.10 3.25 16.92
CA GLU A 250 -4.68 4.52 16.47
C GLU A 250 -3.60 5.62 16.49
N GLY A 251 -3.18 6.05 15.31
CA GLY A 251 -2.21 7.13 15.12
C GLY A 251 -0.83 6.72 14.58
N SER A 252 -0.46 5.44 14.54
CA SER A 252 0.93 5.07 14.27
C SER A 252 1.32 4.97 12.78
N ILE A 253 0.40 4.90 11.82
CA ILE A 253 0.79 4.78 10.39
C ILE A 253 -0.12 5.63 9.51
N ARG A 254 0.45 6.74 9.02
CA ARG A 254 -0.01 7.51 7.84
C ARG A 254 -0.32 6.50 6.74
N ASN A 255 -1.47 6.64 6.08
CA ASN A 255 -1.99 5.77 5.02
C ASN A 255 -1.03 5.58 3.80
N GLU A 256 0.14 4.99 3.99
CA GLU A 256 0.90 4.33 2.93
C GLU A 256 0.41 2.89 2.88
N PHE A 257 -0.81 2.76 2.37
CA PHE A 257 -1.42 1.48 2.05
C PHE A 257 -0.49 0.82 1.02
N MET A 258 0.02 -0.38 1.32
CA MET A 258 0.41 -1.29 0.24
C MET A 258 -0.88 -1.54 -0.55
N PRO A 259 -0.97 -1.16 -1.83
CA PRO A 259 -2.18 -1.34 -2.61
C PRO A 259 -2.33 -2.84 -2.90
N VAL A 260 -2.78 -3.58 -1.90
CA VAL A 260 -3.37 -4.89 -2.10
C VAL A 260 -4.65 -4.64 -2.88
N GLY A 261 -4.77 -5.27 -4.05
CA GLY A 261 -6.04 -5.30 -4.76
C GLY A 261 -7.13 -5.83 -3.83
N ALA A 262 -8.40 -5.48 -4.10
CA ALA A 262 -9.54 -6.03 -3.35
C ALA A 262 -9.61 -7.58 -3.40
N ASP A 263 -8.86 -8.19 -4.31
CA ASP A 263 -8.65 -9.62 -4.49
C ASP A 263 -7.42 -10.19 -3.75
N GLY A 264 -6.69 -9.37 -2.99
CA GLY A 264 -5.49 -9.74 -2.25
C GLY A 264 -4.24 -9.93 -3.11
N ARG A 265 -4.23 -9.42 -4.35
CA ARG A 265 -3.05 -9.42 -5.23
C ARG A 265 -2.20 -8.19 -5.01
N ILE A 266 -0.88 -8.38 -5.01
CA ILE A 266 0.13 -7.31 -4.95
C ILE A 266 0.93 -7.39 -6.25
N VAL A 267 1.05 -6.27 -6.96
CA VAL A 267 1.87 -6.19 -8.17
C VAL A 267 3.10 -5.32 -7.87
N LEU A 268 4.29 -5.91 -7.98
CA LEU A 268 5.57 -5.22 -7.89
C LEU A 268 6.04 -4.83 -9.30
N SER A 269 5.97 -3.55 -9.66
CA SER A 269 6.28 -3.05 -11.02
C SER A 269 7.61 -2.28 -11.11
N PHE A 270 8.64 -2.94 -11.61
CA PHE A 270 10.00 -2.45 -11.79
C PHE A 270 10.19 -1.78 -13.16
N ASN A 271 10.63 -0.53 -13.21
CA ASN A 271 10.97 0.17 -14.45
C ASN A 271 12.44 0.64 -14.47
N LEU A 272 13.09 0.54 -15.62
CA LEU A 272 14.40 1.14 -15.86
C LEU A 272 14.22 2.34 -16.79
N LEU A 273 14.47 3.55 -16.31
CA LEU A 273 14.32 4.76 -17.12
C LEU A 273 15.64 5.12 -17.80
N ASN A 274 15.67 5.03 -19.12
CA ASN A 274 16.76 5.55 -19.94
C ASN A 274 16.37 6.91 -20.53
N ALA A 275 16.84 7.99 -19.90
CA ALA A 275 16.49 9.36 -20.27
C ALA A 275 17.07 9.79 -21.63
N ASP A 276 18.29 9.36 -21.96
CA ASP A 276 18.95 9.65 -23.23
C ASP A 276 19.61 8.40 -23.82
N PRO A 277 18.92 7.68 -24.73
CA PRO A 277 19.48 6.49 -25.37
C PRO A 277 20.53 6.82 -26.44
N GLY A 278 20.82 8.10 -26.71
CA GLY A 278 21.87 8.53 -27.64
C GLY A 278 23.28 8.23 -27.12
N ASP A 279 23.47 8.25 -25.80
CA ASP A 279 24.77 7.97 -25.17
C ASP A 279 24.96 6.46 -24.95
N TRP A 280 23.99 5.80 -24.30
CA TRP A 280 23.99 4.34 -24.11
C TRP A 280 22.56 3.79 -24.01
N ILE A 281 22.39 2.56 -24.51
CA ILE A 281 21.16 1.78 -24.33
C ILE A 281 21.35 0.95 -23.06
N TYR A 282 20.79 1.43 -21.95
CA TYR A 282 20.72 0.65 -20.71
C TYR A 282 19.64 -0.41 -20.84
N ASP A 283 20.02 -1.65 -20.58
CA ASP A 283 19.13 -2.80 -20.44
C ASP A 283 19.51 -3.54 -19.15
N TRP A 284 18.57 -4.28 -18.59
CA TRP A 284 18.81 -5.09 -17.40
C TRP A 284 18.31 -6.52 -17.60
N ASP A 285 19.12 -7.47 -17.16
CA ASP A 285 18.66 -8.85 -17.04
C ASP A 285 17.86 -8.98 -15.74
N PHE A 286 16.57 -8.65 -15.82
CA PHE A 286 15.68 -8.73 -14.67
C PHE A 286 15.43 -10.18 -14.24
N GLN A 287 15.67 -11.17 -15.11
CA GLN A 287 15.44 -12.57 -14.78
C GLN A 287 16.36 -13.03 -13.65
N ILE A 288 17.62 -12.57 -13.65
CA ILE A 288 18.57 -12.86 -12.56
C ILE A 288 18.07 -12.26 -11.24
N ILE A 289 17.57 -11.02 -11.26
CA ILE A 289 17.04 -10.33 -10.07
C ILE A 289 15.80 -11.06 -9.55
N ASP A 290 14.91 -11.45 -10.47
CA ASP A 290 13.69 -12.19 -10.15
C ASP A 290 14.02 -13.53 -9.49
N GLU A 291 14.90 -14.34 -10.08
CA GLU A 291 15.24 -15.67 -9.58
C GLU A 291 16.06 -15.64 -8.28
N THR A 292 17.00 -14.69 -8.14
CA THR A 292 17.95 -14.69 -7.01
C THR A 292 17.50 -13.87 -5.81
N LEU A 293 16.75 -12.78 -6.03
CA LEU A 293 16.38 -11.84 -4.96
C LEU A 293 14.88 -11.87 -4.69
N LEU A 294 14.04 -11.84 -5.72
CA LEU A 294 12.59 -11.68 -5.55
C LEU A 294 11.89 -13.01 -5.29
N ALA A 295 12.23 -14.08 -6.00
CA ALA A 295 11.56 -15.37 -5.89
C ALA A 295 11.63 -15.96 -4.46
N PRO A 296 12.77 -15.97 -3.74
CA PRO A 296 12.81 -16.45 -2.35
C PRO A 296 11.92 -15.63 -1.42
N MET A 297 11.85 -14.31 -1.66
CA MET A 297 11.01 -13.41 -0.88
C MET A 297 9.52 -13.66 -1.17
N ILE A 298 9.14 -13.77 -2.45
CA ILE A 298 7.77 -14.02 -2.89
C ILE A 298 7.27 -15.37 -2.38
N GLU A 299 8.11 -16.40 -2.40
CA GLU A 299 7.79 -17.71 -1.85
C GLU A 299 7.53 -17.63 -0.34
N ALA A 300 8.37 -16.92 0.41
CA ALA A 300 8.19 -16.71 1.84
C ALA A 300 6.89 -15.95 2.17
N PHE A 301 6.49 -14.98 1.34
CA PHE A 301 5.24 -14.22 1.51
C PHE A 301 4.01 -14.88 0.87
N GLY A 302 4.17 -15.98 0.12
CA GLY A 302 3.07 -16.70 -0.53
C GLY A 302 1.90 -17.09 0.38
N PRO A 303 2.09 -17.42 1.68
CA PRO A 303 0.98 -17.65 2.61
C PRO A 303 0.12 -16.41 2.90
N VAL A 304 0.70 -15.22 2.78
CA VAL A 304 0.12 -13.94 3.20
C VAL A 304 -0.53 -13.21 2.03
N ALA A 305 0.14 -13.15 0.88
CA ALA A 305 -0.33 -12.41 -0.29
C ALA A 305 0.08 -13.08 -1.61
N ASN A 306 -0.72 -12.87 -2.65
CA ASN A 306 -0.37 -13.29 -4.00
C ASN A 306 0.40 -12.15 -4.68
N ILE A 307 1.73 -12.30 -4.79
CA ILE A 307 2.62 -11.26 -5.30
C ILE A 307 3.03 -11.61 -6.73
N SER A 308 2.81 -10.69 -7.67
CA SER A 308 3.30 -10.79 -9.05
C SER A 308 4.32 -9.69 -9.33
N VAL A 309 5.34 -9.98 -10.12
CA VAL A 309 6.38 -9.04 -10.49
C VAL A 309 6.27 -8.69 -11.97
N GLU A 310 6.41 -7.42 -12.28
CA GLU A 310 6.48 -6.89 -13.63
C GLU A 310 7.76 -6.05 -13.79
N SER A 311 8.36 -6.12 -14.97
CA SER A 311 9.58 -5.37 -15.30
C SER A 311 9.44 -4.70 -16.67
N GLN A 312 9.88 -3.45 -16.79
CA GLN A 312 9.85 -2.68 -18.03
C GLN A 312 11.11 -1.81 -18.18
N VAL A 313 11.56 -1.59 -19.41
CA VAL A 313 12.58 -0.58 -19.74
C VAL A 313 11.93 0.53 -20.55
N LEU A 314 12.06 1.78 -20.08
CA LEU A 314 11.44 2.96 -20.67
C LEU A 314 12.52 3.89 -21.23
N TYR A 315 12.53 4.02 -22.55
CA TYR A 315 13.46 4.91 -23.27
C TYR A 315 12.87 6.31 -23.45
N HIS A 316 13.74 7.32 -23.61
CA HIS A 316 13.36 8.73 -23.80
C HIS A 316 12.45 9.28 -22.69
N THR A 317 12.55 8.71 -21.49
CA THR A 317 11.72 9.12 -20.35
C THR A 317 12.58 9.93 -19.38
N PRO A 318 12.49 11.27 -19.42
CA PRO A 318 13.28 12.12 -18.54
C PRO A 318 12.81 11.98 -17.09
N LYS A 319 13.75 12.18 -16.17
CA LYS A 319 13.52 12.12 -14.72
C LYS A 319 12.57 13.24 -14.29
N ALA A 320 11.56 12.93 -13.50
CA ALA A 320 10.66 13.92 -12.92
C ALA A 320 11.28 14.69 -11.73
N SER A 321 12.27 14.10 -11.06
CA SER A 321 13.00 14.71 -9.94
C SER A 321 14.52 14.60 -10.13
N PHE A 322 15.25 15.59 -9.61
CA PHE A 322 16.70 15.66 -9.68
C PHE A 322 17.29 15.53 -8.29
N SER A 323 18.20 14.57 -8.11
CA SER A 323 19.01 14.50 -6.91
C SER A 323 20.16 15.50 -6.95
N HIS A 324 20.62 15.92 -5.78
CA HIS A 324 21.85 16.68 -5.64
C HIS A 324 22.90 15.82 -4.93
N TRP A 325 24.17 16.01 -5.28
CA TRP A 325 25.26 15.31 -4.63
C TRP A 325 25.54 15.93 -3.25
N ASP A 326 25.46 15.13 -2.18
CA ASP A 326 25.89 15.55 -0.84
C ASP A 326 27.30 15.02 -0.57
N GLN A 327 28.25 15.95 -0.44
CA GLN A 327 29.65 15.64 -0.24
C GLN A 327 29.97 15.05 1.14
N LYS A 328 29.10 15.24 2.15
CA LYS A 328 29.25 14.63 3.48
C LYS A 328 28.83 13.17 3.49
N LEU A 329 27.73 12.86 2.79
CA LEU A 329 27.18 11.51 2.71
C LEU A 329 27.80 10.70 1.56
N LYS A 330 28.52 11.36 0.64
CA LYS A 330 29.08 10.78 -0.58
C LYS A 330 28.00 10.03 -1.39
N SER A 331 26.82 10.62 -1.45
CA SER A 331 25.66 10.04 -2.13
C SER A 331 24.79 11.12 -2.75
N HIS A 332 23.96 10.72 -3.71
CA HIS A 332 22.92 11.55 -4.27
C HIS A 332 21.71 11.58 -3.32
N VAL A 333 21.27 12.79 -2.94
CA VAL A 333 20.18 13.01 -1.99
C VAL A 333 18.99 13.67 -2.70
N PHE A 334 17.79 13.19 -2.40
CA PHE A 334 16.52 13.75 -2.87
C PHE A 334 15.81 14.51 -1.75
N SER A 335 15.00 15.51 -2.12
CA SER A 335 14.14 16.21 -1.16
C SER A 335 12.94 15.34 -0.79
N THR A 336 12.50 15.40 0.47
CA THR A 336 11.28 14.70 0.93
C THR A 336 10.02 15.15 0.20
N LYS A 337 10.05 16.31 -0.46
CA LYS A 337 8.95 16.81 -1.32
C LYS A 337 8.87 16.09 -2.66
N ASP A 338 9.97 15.50 -3.11
CA ASP A 338 10.06 14.74 -4.36
C ASP A 338 9.77 13.25 -4.14
N LEU A 339 9.60 12.85 -2.87
CA LEU A 339 9.32 11.48 -2.45
C LEU A 339 8.01 10.91 -3.01
N PRO A 340 6.90 11.65 -3.18
CA PRO A 340 5.70 11.11 -3.82
C PRO A 340 5.96 10.61 -5.25
N PHE A 341 6.80 11.31 -6.01
CA PHE A 341 7.24 10.85 -7.34
C PHE A 341 8.21 9.66 -7.26
N PHE A 342 8.83 9.43 -6.11
CA PHE A 342 9.65 8.26 -5.84
C PHE A 342 8.84 7.09 -5.28
N VAL A 343 7.70 7.34 -4.62
CA VAL A 343 6.81 6.33 -4.02
C VAL A 343 5.83 5.78 -5.05
N ASP A 344 5.31 6.64 -5.94
CA ASP A 344 4.60 6.19 -7.15
C ASP A 344 5.52 5.33 -8.05
N PHE A 345 6.84 5.55 -7.95
CA PHE A 345 7.89 4.81 -8.65
C PHE A 345 8.72 3.91 -7.71
N PHE A 346 8.35 3.59 -6.46
CA PHE A 346 9.26 2.77 -5.62
C PHE A 346 9.16 1.29 -5.98
N PHE A 347 8.09 0.90 -6.64
CA PHE A 347 8.07 -0.36 -7.36
C PHE A 347 9.09 -0.37 -8.51
N THR A 348 9.49 0.80 -9.00
CA THR A 348 10.52 1.02 -10.01
C THR A 348 11.91 1.13 -9.39
N CYS A 349 12.65 0.01 -9.30
CA CYS A 349 14.03 0.05 -8.81
C CYS A 349 14.93 0.88 -9.75
N TRP A 350 15.33 2.07 -9.29
CA TRP A 350 16.34 2.88 -9.94
C TRP A 350 17.73 2.41 -9.54
N ILE A 351 18.43 1.74 -10.45
CA ILE A 351 19.88 1.64 -10.40
C ILE A 351 20.42 2.89 -11.12
N CYS A 352 20.84 3.89 -10.34
CA CYS A 352 21.66 4.98 -10.88
C CYS A 352 23.06 4.43 -11.20
N ALA A 353 23.42 4.39 -12.47
CA ALA A 353 24.80 4.37 -12.92
C ALA A 353 25.27 5.79 -13.23
#